data_AF-C6PP00-F1
#
_entry.id   AF-C6PP00-F1
#
_cell.length_a   1.000
_cell.length_b   1.000
_cell.length_c   1.000
_cell.angle_alpha   90.00
_cell.angle_beta   90.00
_cell.angle_gamma   90.00
#
_symmetry.space_group_name_H-M   'P 1'
#
loop_
_entity.id
_entity.type
_entity.pdbx_description
1 polymer ?
#
loop_
_entity_poly.entity_id
_entity_poly.type
_entity_poly.pdbx_seq_one_letter_code
_entity_poly.pdbx_strand_id
1 'polypeptide(L)'
;MDQNRIDAALVPEPWGARLEKEVGARVVLDYNEVWRQGQYSTAVIVARSDFIKSHPEVVENFLKAHVDITDYINESKEASKNVVNDEIGKLTKKPLEKSVLNSSFKRITSTNNPEKQSIEEMTDLSVGVGFLRERPDLKNLFNLDILNKVLKEKGKQEIK
;
A
#
# COMPACT_ATOMS: atom_id res chain seq x y z
N MET A 1 -17.85 13.99 -11.75
CA MET A 1 -18.04 12.92 -12.74
C MET A 1 -19.51 12.59 -12.92
N ASP A 2 -20.23 11.92 -12.01
CA ASP A 2 -21.65 11.54 -12.29
C ASP A 2 -22.66 12.67 -12.09
N GLN A 3 -22.40 13.55 -11.11
CA GLN A 3 -23.24 14.73 -10.84
C GLN A 3 -22.71 15.99 -11.52
N ASN A 4 -21.72 15.87 -12.40
CA ASN A 4 -21.07 17.00 -13.09
C ASN A 4 -20.46 18.08 -12.17
N ARG A 5 -20.02 17.71 -10.96
CA ARG A 5 -19.45 18.63 -9.95
C ARG A 5 -17.93 18.55 -9.77
N ILE A 6 -17.28 17.58 -10.42
CA ILE A 6 -15.85 17.28 -10.27
C ILE A 6 -15.31 16.92 -11.65
N ASP A 7 -14.28 17.63 -12.09
CA ASP A 7 -13.63 17.47 -13.40
C ASP A 7 -12.56 16.35 -13.39
N ALA A 8 -11.83 16.20 -12.29
CA ALA A 8 -10.81 15.17 -12.12
C ALA A 8 -10.68 14.74 -10.65
N ALA A 9 -10.19 13.52 -10.43
CA ALA A 9 -9.90 13.00 -9.10
C ALA A 9 -8.63 12.15 -9.11
N LEU A 10 -7.79 12.31 -8.09
CA LEU A 10 -6.68 11.41 -7.79
C LEU A 10 -7.13 10.43 -6.70
N VAL A 11 -7.28 9.15 -7.05
CA VAL A 11 -7.83 8.13 -6.15
C VAL A 11 -6.99 6.85 -6.20
N PRO A 12 -6.86 6.12 -5.08
CA PRO A 12 -6.20 4.82 -5.07
C PRO A 12 -7.10 3.75 -5.70
N GLU A 13 -6.52 2.61 -6.04
CA GLU A 13 -7.32 1.43 -6.40
C GLU A 13 -8.10 0.90 -5.17
N PRO A 14 -9.30 0.32 -5.35
CA PRO A 14 -9.96 0.02 -6.63
C PRO A 14 -10.79 1.19 -7.20
N TRP A 15 -10.74 2.38 -6.60
CA TRP A 15 -11.61 3.50 -7.02
C TRP A 15 -11.30 3.99 -8.43
N GLY A 16 -10.02 4.00 -8.83
CA GLY A 16 -9.63 4.32 -10.21
C GLY A 16 -10.32 3.39 -11.21
N ALA A 17 -10.18 2.08 -11.02
CA ALA A 17 -10.86 1.08 -11.83
C ALA A 17 -12.39 1.22 -11.80
N ARG A 18 -12.98 1.51 -10.65
CA ARG A 18 -14.43 1.75 -10.55
C ARG A 18 -14.87 2.94 -11.38
N LEU A 19 -14.16 4.06 -11.31
CA LEU A 19 -14.50 5.25 -12.09
C LEU A 19 -14.41 4.98 -13.60
N GLU A 20 -13.41 4.24 -14.05
CA GLU A 20 -13.30 3.84 -15.46
C GLU A 20 -14.47 2.96 -15.92
N LYS A 21 -14.90 2.00 -15.08
CA LYS A 21 -15.88 0.96 -15.46
C LYS A 21 -17.33 1.34 -15.22
N GLU A 22 -17.60 2.02 -14.11
CA GLU A 22 -18.97 2.32 -13.68
C GLU A 22 -19.49 3.62 -14.29
N VAL A 23 -18.60 4.59 -14.54
CA VAL A 23 -18.99 5.95 -14.94
C VAL A 23 -18.29 6.46 -16.20
N GLY A 24 -17.49 5.59 -16.84
CA GLY A 24 -16.83 5.88 -18.12
C GLY A 24 -15.72 6.93 -18.04
N ALA A 25 -15.13 7.12 -16.85
CA ALA A 25 -14.01 8.03 -16.68
C ALA A 25 -12.79 7.58 -17.49
N ARG A 26 -11.90 8.52 -17.81
CA ARG A 26 -10.65 8.25 -18.50
C ARG A 26 -9.48 8.59 -17.60
N VAL A 27 -8.47 7.72 -17.59
CA VAL A 27 -7.20 7.99 -16.92
C VAL A 27 -6.48 9.07 -17.71
N VAL A 28 -6.14 10.16 -17.04
CA VAL A 28 -5.36 11.27 -17.61
C VAL A 28 -3.89 11.17 -17.20
N LEU A 29 -3.62 10.65 -16.01
CA LEU A 29 -2.29 10.41 -15.46
C LEU A 29 -2.34 9.10 -14.67
N ASP A 30 -1.50 8.12 -15.02
CA ASP A 30 -1.43 6.85 -14.30
C ASP A 30 -0.58 6.96 -13.02
N TYR A 31 -0.69 6.01 -12.10
CA TYR A 31 -0.06 6.07 -10.77
C TYR A 31 1.46 6.30 -10.83
N ASN A 32 2.11 5.73 -11.84
CA ASN A 32 3.55 5.85 -12.04
C ASN A 32 3.96 7.19 -12.68
N GLU A 33 3.03 7.97 -13.18
CA GLU A 33 3.29 9.30 -13.76
C GLU A 33 3.04 10.42 -12.74
N VAL A 34 2.32 10.14 -11.65
CA VAL A 34 1.98 11.11 -10.60
C VAL A 34 3.21 11.52 -9.80
N TRP A 35 3.92 10.56 -9.22
CA TRP A 35 5.01 10.83 -8.30
C TRP A 35 5.93 9.62 -8.16
N ARG A 36 7.24 9.87 -7.99
CA ARG A 36 8.29 8.84 -7.80
C ARG A 36 8.18 7.59 -8.70
N GLN A 37 7.74 7.72 -9.95
CA GLN A 37 7.57 6.57 -10.84
C GLN A 37 6.66 5.45 -10.25
N GLY A 38 5.73 5.81 -9.36
CA GLY A 38 4.82 4.88 -8.68
C GLY A 38 5.43 4.21 -7.44
N GLN A 39 6.67 4.55 -7.07
CA GLN A 39 7.34 4.04 -5.88
C GLN A 39 6.99 4.92 -4.67
N TYR A 40 5.75 4.84 -4.21
CA TYR A 40 5.34 5.52 -2.98
C TYR A 40 4.32 4.69 -2.21
N SER A 41 4.44 4.74 -0.90
CA SER A 41 3.62 3.93 -0.02
C SER A 41 2.19 4.44 0.03
N THR A 42 1.23 3.55 -0.30
CA THR A 42 -0.21 3.79 -0.11
C THR A 42 -0.70 3.24 1.24
N ALA A 43 -0.10 2.14 1.70
CA ALA A 43 -0.38 1.54 3.01
C ALA A 43 0.92 1.00 3.61
N VAL A 44 1.07 1.17 4.92
CA VAL A 44 2.20 0.63 5.70
C VAL A 44 1.69 -0.04 6.96
N ILE A 45 2.44 -1.02 7.46
CA ILE A 45 2.18 -1.65 8.75
C ILE A 45 2.85 -0.82 9.84
N VAL A 46 2.09 -0.48 10.87
CA VAL A 46 2.59 0.27 12.03
C VAL A 46 2.23 -0.50 13.31
N ALA A 47 3.18 -0.62 14.22
CA ALA A 47 2.98 -1.17 15.54
C ALA A 47 3.51 -0.19 16.60
N ARG A 48 2.89 -0.21 17.79
CA ARG A 48 3.33 0.62 18.92
C ARG A 48 4.73 0.22 19.36
N SER A 49 5.59 1.19 19.63
CA SER A 49 6.98 0.93 20.04
C SER A 49 7.09 0.03 21.27
N ASP A 50 6.21 0.20 22.27
CA ASP A 50 6.22 -0.64 23.47
C ASP A 50 5.82 -2.09 23.16
N PHE A 51 4.88 -2.30 22.24
CA PHE A 51 4.49 -3.64 21.81
C PHE A 51 5.65 -4.36 21.12
N ILE A 52 6.40 -3.66 20.26
CA ILE A 52 7.57 -4.23 19.58
C ILE A 52 8.63 -4.66 20.61
N LYS A 53 8.87 -3.84 21.65
CA LYS A 53 9.85 -4.13 22.70
C LYS A 53 9.41 -5.27 23.61
N SER A 54 8.14 -5.31 23.97
CA SER A 54 7.59 -6.30 24.90
C SER A 54 7.29 -7.65 24.24
N HIS A 55 6.98 -7.67 22.94
CA HIS A 55 6.58 -8.87 22.20
C HIS A 55 7.33 -9.01 20.86
N PRO A 56 8.68 -9.00 20.87
CA PRO A 56 9.47 -9.05 19.64
C PRO A 56 9.27 -10.36 18.86
N GLU A 57 8.95 -11.47 19.53
CA GLU A 57 8.69 -12.76 18.89
C GLU A 57 7.36 -12.76 18.13
N VAL A 58 6.32 -12.10 18.67
CA VAL A 58 5.03 -11.95 17.99
C VAL A 58 5.21 -11.09 16.74
N VAL A 59 5.98 -10.01 16.84
CA VAL A 59 6.27 -9.11 15.71
C VAL A 59 7.05 -9.85 14.63
N GLU A 60 8.08 -10.62 15.01
CA GLU A 60 8.85 -11.44 14.07
C GLU A 60 7.98 -12.48 13.36
N ASN A 61 7.12 -13.19 14.08
CA ASN A 61 6.20 -14.17 13.50
C ASN A 61 5.20 -13.53 12.54
N PHE A 62 4.67 -12.36 12.91
CA PHE A 62 3.79 -11.58 12.04
C PHE A 62 4.53 -11.16 10.76
N LEU A 63 5.77 -10.68 10.86
CA LEU A 63 6.57 -10.26 9.71
C LEU A 63 6.98 -11.45 8.83
N LYS A 64 7.23 -12.64 9.40
CA LYS A 64 7.43 -13.88 8.62
C LYS A 64 6.20 -14.18 7.75
N ALA A 65 5.01 -14.15 8.35
CA ALA A 65 3.76 -14.34 7.63
C ALA A 65 3.52 -13.24 6.58
N HIS A 66 3.83 -11.98 6.90
CA HIS A 66 3.71 -10.87 5.96
C HIS A 66 4.60 -11.07 4.71
N VAL A 67 5.86 -11.48 4.89
CA VAL A 67 6.76 -11.77 3.77
C VAL A 67 6.24 -12.94 2.94
N ASP A 68 5.78 -14.02 3.57
CA ASP A 68 5.23 -15.19 2.88
C ASP A 68 3.96 -14.85 2.08
N ILE A 69 3.07 -14.04 2.65
CA ILE A 69 1.86 -13.59 1.96
C ILE A 69 2.20 -12.63 0.82
N THR A 70 3.17 -11.74 1.01
CA THR A 70 3.63 -10.82 -0.04
C THR A 70 4.19 -11.58 -1.24
N ASP A 71 4.99 -12.62 -1.00
CA ASP A 71 5.49 -13.50 -2.05
C ASP A 71 4.34 -14.22 -2.75
N TYR A 72 3.41 -14.81 -1.98
CA TYR A 72 2.23 -15.48 -2.53
C TYR A 72 1.38 -14.54 -3.41
N ILE A 73 1.16 -13.30 -3.00
CA ILE A 73 0.42 -12.31 -3.80
C ILE A 73 1.12 -12.05 -5.13
N ASN A 74 2.45 -11.91 -5.10
CA ASN A 74 3.24 -11.61 -6.29
C ASN A 74 3.33 -12.81 -7.25
N GLU A 75 3.43 -14.03 -6.73
CA GLU A 75 3.48 -15.27 -7.51
C GLU A 75 2.09 -15.72 -8.02
N SER A 76 1.04 -15.46 -7.24
CA SER A 76 -0.32 -15.97 -7.45
C SER A 76 -1.37 -14.84 -7.48
N LYS A 77 -1.16 -13.83 -8.32
CA LYS A 77 -2.06 -12.65 -8.42
C LYS A 77 -3.53 -13.01 -8.64
N GLU A 78 -3.82 -13.96 -9.52
CA GLU A 78 -5.20 -14.38 -9.83
C GLU A 78 -5.91 -15.03 -8.65
N ALA A 79 -5.21 -15.89 -7.90
CA ALA A 79 -5.79 -16.51 -6.71
C ALA A 79 -5.98 -15.46 -5.59
N SER A 80 -4.97 -14.61 -5.40
CA SER A 80 -4.95 -13.58 -4.36
C SER A 80 -6.09 -12.57 -4.51
N LYS A 81 -6.36 -12.10 -5.73
CA LYS A 81 -7.46 -11.16 -5.96
C LYS A 81 -8.83 -11.78 -5.67
N ASN A 82 -9.02 -13.08 -5.93
CA ASN A 82 -10.28 -13.76 -5.62
C ASN A 82 -10.47 -13.85 -4.10
N VAL A 83 -9.42 -14.25 -3.36
CA VAL A 83 -9.44 -14.28 -1.89
C VAL A 83 -9.78 -12.90 -1.31
N VAL A 84 -9.15 -11.84 -1.82
CA VAL A 84 -9.43 -10.46 -1.42
C VAL A 84 -10.89 -10.09 -1.71
N ASN A 85 -11.41 -10.42 -2.90
CA ASN A 85 -12.77 -10.07 -3.29
C ASN A 85 -13.83 -10.83 -2.49
N ASP A 86 -13.57 -12.10 -2.16
CA ASP A 86 -14.42 -12.90 -1.28
C ASP A 86 -14.49 -12.27 0.11
N GLU A 87 -13.36 -11.81 0.64
CA GLU A 87 -13.32 -11.16 1.95
C GLU A 87 -14.03 -9.79 1.94
N ILE A 88 -13.84 -9.00 0.88
CA ILE A 88 -14.64 -7.77 0.66
C ILE A 88 -16.13 -8.12 0.64
N GLY A 89 -16.53 -9.18 -0.07
CA GLY A 89 -17.91 -9.66 -0.13
C GLY A 89 -18.45 -10.06 1.24
N LYS A 90 -17.67 -10.75 2.07
CA LYS A 90 -18.09 -11.12 3.44
C LYS A 90 -18.31 -9.90 4.32
N LEU A 91 -17.37 -8.95 4.30
CA LEU A 91 -17.36 -7.75 5.14
C LEU A 91 -18.42 -6.72 4.72
N THR A 92 -18.59 -6.52 3.41
CA THR A 92 -19.43 -5.43 2.86
C THR A 92 -20.74 -5.90 2.26
N LYS A 93 -20.92 -7.21 2.04
CA LYS A 93 -21.99 -7.82 1.25
C LYS A 93 -22.04 -7.38 -0.22
N LYS A 94 -20.98 -6.71 -0.69
CA LYS A 94 -20.87 -6.16 -2.04
C LYS A 94 -19.48 -6.46 -2.60
N PRO A 95 -19.26 -7.65 -3.17
CA PRO A 95 -18.01 -7.95 -3.87
C PRO A 95 -17.83 -6.97 -5.04
N LEU A 96 -16.57 -6.76 -5.44
CA LEU A 96 -16.24 -5.98 -6.63
C LEU A 96 -16.54 -6.79 -7.89
N GLU A 97 -16.98 -6.08 -8.93
CA GLU A 97 -17.11 -6.63 -10.26
C GLU A 97 -15.76 -7.16 -10.77
N LYS A 98 -15.78 -8.28 -11.51
CA LYS A 98 -14.56 -8.94 -11.98
C LYS A 98 -13.70 -8.02 -12.85
N SER A 99 -14.32 -7.15 -13.64
CA SER A 99 -13.63 -6.18 -14.50
C SER A 99 -12.89 -5.11 -13.69
N VAL A 100 -13.50 -4.62 -12.60
CA VAL A 100 -12.88 -3.67 -11.64
C VAL A 100 -11.71 -4.33 -10.95
N LEU A 101 -11.91 -5.54 -10.41
CA LEU A 101 -10.86 -6.30 -9.73
C LEU A 101 -9.65 -6.54 -10.64
N ASN A 102 -9.89 -6.99 -11.88
CA ASN A 102 -8.84 -7.24 -12.87
C ASN A 102 -8.06 -5.98 -13.23
N SER A 103 -8.73 -4.83 -13.34
CA SER A 103 -8.08 -3.55 -13.63
C SER A 103 -7.24 -3.09 -12.45
N SER A 104 -7.83 -3.14 -11.24
CA SER A 104 -7.20 -2.70 -9.99
C SER A 104 -5.88 -3.43 -9.71
N PHE A 105 -5.90 -4.76 -9.80
CA PHE A 105 -4.72 -5.59 -9.49
C PHE A 105 -3.55 -5.43 -10.46
N LYS A 106 -3.75 -4.76 -11.61
CA LYS A 106 -2.64 -4.39 -12.51
C LYS A 106 -1.82 -3.22 -11.97
N ARG A 107 -2.43 -2.34 -11.18
CA ARG A 107 -1.80 -1.13 -10.62
C ARG A 107 -1.42 -1.26 -9.14
N ILE A 108 -1.77 -2.39 -8.52
CA ILE A 108 -1.40 -2.70 -7.13
C ILE A 108 -0.10 -3.49 -7.12
N THR A 109 0.86 -2.99 -6.33
CA THR A 109 2.13 -3.67 -6.04
C THR A 109 2.20 -3.97 -4.56
N SER A 110 2.44 -5.24 -4.22
CA SER A 110 2.71 -5.66 -2.84
C SER A 110 4.22 -5.82 -2.65
N THR A 111 4.76 -5.18 -1.62
CA THR A 111 6.20 -5.15 -1.34
C THR A 111 6.46 -5.14 0.16
N ASN A 112 7.61 -5.69 0.56
CA ASN A 112 8.09 -5.61 1.94
C ASN A 112 8.78 -4.26 2.23
N ASN A 113 9.14 -3.50 1.19
CA ASN A 113 9.77 -2.19 1.33
C ASN A 113 8.70 -1.13 1.67
N PRO A 114 8.78 -0.44 2.83
CA PRO A 114 7.83 0.62 3.14
C PRO A 114 8.09 1.92 2.38
N GLU A 115 9.03 1.94 1.43
CA GLU A 115 9.40 3.11 0.63
C GLU A 115 9.69 4.33 1.50
N LYS A 116 10.61 4.17 2.46
CA LYS A 116 10.95 5.17 3.49
C LYS A 116 11.11 6.59 2.93
N GLN A 117 11.83 6.73 1.83
CA GLN A 117 12.08 8.02 1.20
C GLN A 117 10.77 8.71 0.75
N SER A 118 9.78 7.95 0.27
CA SER A 118 8.46 8.52 -0.06
C SER A 118 7.79 9.12 1.18
N ILE A 119 7.92 8.50 2.35
CA ILE A 119 7.30 9.03 3.57
C ILE A 119 8.03 10.28 4.07
N GLU A 120 9.36 10.33 3.95
CA GLU A 120 10.15 11.52 4.26
C GLU A 120 9.80 12.70 3.35
N GLU A 121 9.76 12.47 2.03
CA GLU A 121 9.37 13.50 1.05
C GLU A 121 7.91 13.94 1.23
N MET A 122 6.98 13.02 1.54
CA MET A 122 5.60 13.36 1.86
C MET A 122 5.50 14.23 3.12
N THR A 123 6.37 14.01 4.10
CA THR A 123 6.46 14.87 5.30
C THR A 123 6.89 16.28 4.91
N ASP A 124 7.90 16.39 4.04
CA ASP A 124 8.40 17.70 3.55
C ASP A 124 7.32 18.43 2.74
N LEU A 125 6.62 17.72 1.85
CA LEU A 125 5.48 18.25 1.10
C LEU A 125 4.38 18.74 2.04
N SER A 126 4.06 17.96 3.08
CA SER A 126 3.01 18.29 4.06
C SER A 126 3.35 19.55 4.86
N VAL A 127 4.63 19.79 5.16
CA VAL A 127 5.09 21.06 5.75
C VAL A 127 4.98 22.19 4.73
N GLY A 128 5.46 21.97 3.50
CA GLY A 128 5.46 22.98 2.44
C GLY A 128 4.08 23.51 2.06
N VAL A 129 3.04 22.66 2.14
CA VAL A 129 1.65 23.06 1.89
C VAL A 129 0.87 23.42 3.17
N GLY A 130 1.52 23.40 4.34
CA GLY A 130 0.95 23.84 5.61
C GLY A 130 0.03 22.84 6.33
N PHE A 131 -0.02 21.58 5.90
CA PHE A 131 -0.71 20.52 6.66
C PHE A 131 0.00 20.22 7.98
N LEU A 132 1.34 20.23 7.97
CA LEU A 132 2.18 20.16 9.16
C LEU A 132 2.75 21.53 9.47
N ARG A 133 2.68 21.94 10.74
CA ARG A 133 3.24 23.24 11.19
C ARG A 133 4.76 23.26 11.14
N GLU A 134 5.37 22.14 11.46
CA GLU A 134 6.82 21.95 11.49
C GLU A 134 7.15 20.52 11.07
N ARG A 135 8.40 20.31 10.66
CA ARG A 135 8.89 18.99 10.28
C ARG A 135 9.17 18.16 11.54
N PRO A 136 8.47 17.03 11.76
CA PRO A 136 8.77 16.15 12.88
C PRO A 136 10.14 15.47 12.72
N ASP A 137 10.71 15.00 13.83
CA ASP A 137 11.87 14.11 13.80
C ASP A 137 11.43 12.71 13.33
N LEU A 138 12.02 12.26 12.21
CA LEU A 138 11.72 10.98 11.58
C LEU A 138 12.74 9.89 11.90
N LYS A 139 13.79 10.20 12.70
CA LYS A 139 14.94 9.31 12.92
C LYS A 139 14.56 7.89 13.33
N ASN A 140 13.51 7.74 14.13
CA ASN A 140 13.05 6.45 14.66
C ASN A 140 11.70 6.00 14.08
N LEU A 141 11.23 6.63 12.99
CA LEU A 141 9.94 6.28 12.38
C LEU A 141 9.98 4.85 11.78
N PHE A 142 11.13 4.44 11.25
CA PHE A 142 11.34 3.11 10.69
C PHE A 142 12.28 2.30 11.58
N ASN A 143 11.75 1.21 12.14
CA ASN A 143 12.56 0.13 12.70
C ASN A 143 12.40 -1.09 11.80
N LEU A 144 13.44 -1.36 11.01
CA LEU A 144 13.46 -2.47 10.04
C LEU A 144 14.27 -3.66 10.54
N ASP A 145 14.78 -3.65 11.77
CA ASP A 145 15.73 -4.66 12.25
C ASP A 145 15.12 -6.07 12.22
N ILE A 146 13.90 -6.22 12.74
CA ILE A 146 13.18 -7.50 12.75
C ILE A 146 12.81 -7.91 11.31
N LEU A 147 12.39 -6.97 10.47
CA LEU A 147 12.05 -7.26 9.08
C LEU A 147 13.28 -7.73 8.29
N ASN A 148 14.42 -7.04 8.41
CA ASN A 148 15.67 -7.40 7.74
C ASN A 148 16.21 -8.74 8.22
N LYS A 149 16.08 -9.05 9.52
CA LYS A 149 16.34 -10.39 10.04
C LYS A 149 15.49 -11.44 9.31
N VAL A 150 14.18 -11.23 9.21
CA VAL A 150 13.26 -12.14 8.51
C VAL A 150 13.58 -12.27 7.02
N LEU A 151 13.87 -11.16 6.33
CA LEU A 151 14.24 -11.16 4.91
C LEU A 151 15.51 -11.97 4.69
N LYS A 152 16.54 -11.77 5.52
CA LYS A 152 17.79 -12.51 5.47
C LYS A 152 17.58 -14.01 5.72
N GLU A 153 16.79 -14.39 6.72
CA GLU A 153 16.42 -15.80 6.99
C GLU A 153 15.75 -16.46 5.77
N LYS A 154 14.97 -15.68 5.00
CA LYS A 154 14.29 -16.12 3.78
C LYS A 154 15.13 -15.93 2.51
N GLY A 155 16.42 -15.58 2.62
CA GLY A 155 17.32 -15.40 1.48
C GLY A 155 17.01 -14.20 0.59
N LYS A 156 16.30 -13.19 1.10
CA LYS A 156 15.93 -11.96 0.39
C LYS A 156 16.89 -10.82 0.72
N GLN A 157 16.92 -9.83 -0.16
CA GLN A 157 17.70 -8.61 0.04
C GLN A 157 17.11 -7.80 1.21
N GLU A 158 18.00 -7.36 2.10
CA GLU A 158 17.67 -6.44 3.20
C GLU A 158 17.33 -5.04 2.66
N ILE A 159 16.40 -4.37 3.35
CA ILE A 159 15.98 -2.99 3.05
C ILE A 159 16.92 -2.04 3.79
N LYS A 160 17.41 -1.01 3.08
CA LYS A 160 18.30 0.01 3.61
C LYS A 160 17.55 1.27 4.03
#